data_AF-A0A4U0TUW0-F1
#
_entry.id   AF-A0A4U0TUW0-F1
#
_cell.length_a   1.000
_cell.length_b   1.000
_cell.length_c   1.000
_cell.angle_alpha   90.00
_cell.angle_beta   90.00
_cell.angle_gamma   90.00
#
_symmetry.space_group_name_H-M   'P 1'
#
loop_
_entity.id
_entity.type
_entity.pdbx_description
1 polymer ?
#
loop_
_entity_poly.entity_id
_entity_poly.type
_entity_poly.pdbx_seq_one_letter_code
_entity_poly.pdbx_strand_id
1 'polypeptide(L)'
;NYEVVLPHGKIVNANANSHPDLFLALKGGSNNFGIVTRFDFKTFASGPFWGGNIYYPITTMKEQTNTFTSLVASPDYDPYAALIHSYAYTSESQSWIVVNNHQYTKVPTVSSPAAFSDFLRIEPQLFNTTRVATYSDFTAEFDLESPAGRRNIFRTSTFVNSAAYMSVYLDIANSTVQPIRNVAGL
;
A
#
# COMPACT_ATOMS: atom_id res chain seq x y z
N ASN A 1 22.38 8.42 5.40
CA ASN A 1 23.62 7.64 5.57
C ASN A 1 23.22 6.24 6.01
N TYR A 2 23.94 5.20 5.61
CA TYR A 2 23.75 3.83 6.08
C TYR A 2 25.05 3.33 6.72
N GLU A 3 24.96 2.76 7.91
CA GLU A 3 26.03 1.97 8.51
C GLU A 3 25.83 0.51 8.13
N VAL A 4 26.87 -0.08 7.53
CA VAL A 4 26.78 -1.39 6.89
C VAL A 4 27.95 -2.27 7.32
N VAL A 5 27.66 -3.48 7.77
CA VAL A 5 28.65 -4.56 7.96
C VAL A 5 28.79 -5.31 6.63
N LEU A 6 29.97 -5.21 6.01
CA LEU A 6 30.28 -5.91 4.76
C LEU A 6 30.55 -7.41 5.00
N PRO A 7 30.54 -8.25 3.95
CA PRO A 7 30.78 -9.70 4.07
C PRO A 7 32.11 -10.07 4.76
N HIS A 8 33.13 -9.22 4.66
CA HIS A 8 34.42 -9.41 5.34
C HIS A 8 34.49 -8.77 6.74
N GLY A 9 33.34 -8.47 7.35
CA GLY A 9 33.19 -7.99 8.73
C GLY A 9 33.52 -6.52 8.99
N LYS A 10 33.97 -5.76 7.98
CA LYS A 10 34.26 -4.33 8.14
C LYS A 10 32.97 -3.52 8.18
N ILE A 11 32.92 -2.55 9.08
CA ILE A 11 31.85 -1.56 9.15
C ILE A 11 32.22 -0.37 8.26
N VAL A 12 31.30 0.02 7.38
CA VAL A 12 31.45 1.19 6.51
C VAL A 12 30.22 2.10 6.62
N ASN A 13 30.43 3.37 6.28
CA ASN A 13 29.34 4.34 6.08
C ASN A 13 29.13 4.52 4.57
N ALA A 14 27.90 4.28 4.12
CA ALA A 14 27.43 4.53 2.76
C ALA A 14 26.54 5.77 2.72
N ASN A 15 27.01 6.82 2.05
CA ASN A 15 26.32 8.09 1.84
C ASN A 15 26.77 8.76 0.55
N ALA A 16 26.30 9.97 0.28
CA ALA A 16 26.61 10.69 -0.97
C ALA A 16 28.12 10.94 -1.19
N ASN A 17 28.93 10.96 -0.13
CA ASN A 17 30.34 11.32 -0.17
C ASN A 17 31.28 10.14 0.15
N SER A 18 30.75 9.03 0.67
CA SER A 18 31.52 7.84 1.07
C SER A 18 30.76 6.59 0.66
N HIS A 19 31.39 5.73 -0.16
CA HIS A 19 30.75 4.57 -0.81
C HIS A 19 29.41 4.93 -1.50
N PRO A 20 29.40 5.90 -2.44
CA PRO A 20 28.19 6.42 -3.07
C PRO A 20 27.47 5.39 -3.97
N ASP A 21 28.21 4.44 -4.51
CA ASP A 21 27.71 3.28 -5.24
C ASP A 21 26.89 2.35 -4.34
N LEU A 22 27.44 1.99 -3.17
CA LEU A 22 26.74 1.23 -2.14
C LEU A 22 25.53 2.02 -1.62
N PHE A 23 25.66 3.34 -1.43
CA PHE A 23 24.57 4.20 -1.01
C PHE A 23 23.40 4.20 -2.00
N LEU A 24 23.69 4.17 -3.31
CA LEU A 24 22.66 4.05 -4.34
C LEU A 24 22.04 2.65 -4.34
N ALA A 25 22.86 1.60 -4.30
CA ALA A 25 22.42 0.22 -4.35
C ALA A 25 21.48 -0.16 -3.18
N LEU A 26 21.71 0.40 -1.98
CA LEU A 26 20.89 0.14 -0.80
C LEU A 26 19.49 0.79 -0.84
N LYS A 27 19.18 1.65 -1.81
CA LYS A 27 17.84 2.27 -1.97
C LYS A 27 16.84 1.39 -2.72
N GLY A 28 17.08 0.08 -2.77
CA GLY A 28 16.22 -0.89 -3.45
C GLY A 28 16.81 -2.29 -3.52
N GLY A 29 18.13 -2.42 -3.36
CA GLY A 29 18.84 -3.70 -3.39
C GLY A 29 18.74 -4.55 -2.13
N SER A 30 17.91 -4.17 -1.15
CA SER A 30 17.68 -4.91 0.09
C SER A 30 19.00 -5.23 0.83
N ASN A 31 19.12 -6.43 1.42
CA ASN A 31 20.28 -6.90 2.19
C ASN A 31 21.37 -7.59 1.34
N ASN A 32 21.37 -7.43 0.02
CA ASN A 32 22.33 -8.13 -0.86
C ASN A 32 23.79 -7.69 -0.66
N PHE A 33 24.03 -6.51 -0.09
CA PHE A 33 25.36 -5.89 -0.05
C PHE A 33 25.98 -5.82 1.36
N GLY A 34 25.29 -6.38 2.37
CA GLY A 34 25.73 -6.38 3.76
C GLY A 34 24.56 -6.22 4.73
N ILE A 35 24.89 -6.23 6.02
CA ILE A 35 23.92 -6.03 7.09
C ILE A 35 23.88 -4.55 7.45
N VAL A 36 22.74 -3.90 7.19
CA VAL A 36 22.52 -2.52 7.63
C VAL A 36 22.21 -2.53 9.13
N THR A 37 23.05 -1.86 9.92
CA THR A 37 22.91 -1.76 11.39
C THR A 37 22.32 -0.43 11.84
N ARG A 38 22.48 0.63 11.03
CA ARG A 38 21.89 1.95 11.24
C ARG A 38 21.59 2.61 9.90
N PHE A 39 20.54 3.42 9.86
CA PHE A 39 20.34 4.36 8.76
C PHE A 39 19.82 5.69 9.31
N ASP A 40 20.23 6.77 8.64
CA ASP A 40 19.78 8.12 8.95
C ASP A 40 18.72 8.51 7.92
N PHE A 41 17.49 8.77 8.39
CA PHE A 41 16.35 9.15 7.57
C PHE A 41 16.04 10.63 7.71
N LYS A 42 15.79 11.32 6.59
CA LYS A 42 15.36 12.73 6.63
C LYS A 42 13.85 12.78 6.86
N THR A 43 13.43 13.40 7.96
CA THR A 43 12.02 13.62 8.27
C THR A 43 11.51 14.92 7.67
N PHE A 44 10.19 15.08 7.66
CA PHE A 44 9.48 16.29 7.27
C PHE A 44 8.31 16.52 8.23
N ALA A 45 7.84 17.76 8.35
CA ALA A 45 6.66 18.07 9.16
C ALA A 45 5.41 17.45 8.51
N SER A 46 4.66 16.67 9.27
CA SER A 46 3.41 16.05 8.84
C SER A 46 2.30 16.48 9.80
N GLY A 47 1.32 17.22 9.27
CA GLY A 47 0.10 17.56 9.99
C GLY A 47 -1.01 16.54 9.73
N PRO A 48 -2.19 16.72 10.34
CA PRO A 48 -3.36 15.92 10.03
C PRO A 48 -3.74 16.03 8.55
N PHE A 49 -4.24 14.93 7.99
CA PHE A 49 -4.68 14.85 6.61
C PHE A 49 -5.94 13.99 6.50
N TRP A 50 -6.70 14.15 5.41
CA TRP A 50 -7.87 13.30 5.18
C TRP A 50 -7.43 11.96 4.63
N GLY A 51 -7.86 10.85 5.23
CA GLY A 51 -7.53 9.52 4.75
C GLY A 51 -8.26 8.43 5.52
N GLY A 52 -7.96 7.18 5.21
CA GLY A 52 -8.56 6.00 5.83
C GLY A 52 -8.89 4.92 4.81
N ASN A 53 -9.45 3.81 5.28
CA ASN A 53 -9.89 2.70 4.46
C ASN A 53 -11.40 2.71 4.25
N ILE A 54 -11.82 2.35 3.04
CA ILE A 54 -13.20 1.96 2.73
C ILE A 54 -13.21 0.54 2.20
N TYR A 55 -14.09 -0.28 2.78
CA TYR A 55 -14.25 -1.69 2.48
C TYR A 55 -15.55 -1.90 1.70
N TYR A 56 -15.50 -2.69 0.63
CA TYR A 56 -16.64 -2.97 -0.23
C TYR A 56 -16.75 -4.48 -0.48
N PRO A 57 -17.95 -5.00 -0.73
CA PRO A 57 -18.09 -6.38 -1.17
C PRO A 57 -17.46 -6.56 -2.55
N ILE A 58 -16.99 -7.77 -2.83
CA ILE A 58 -16.36 -8.09 -4.13
C ILE A 58 -17.28 -7.84 -5.34
N THR A 59 -18.59 -7.77 -5.14
CA THR A 59 -19.57 -7.44 -6.18
C THR A 59 -19.36 -6.06 -6.80
N THR A 60 -18.69 -5.12 -6.11
CA THR A 60 -18.39 -3.78 -6.66
C THR A 60 -17.12 -3.75 -7.52
N MET A 61 -16.39 -4.86 -7.64
CA MET A 61 -15.07 -4.94 -8.29
C MET A 61 -15.01 -4.29 -9.68
N LYS A 62 -16.02 -4.50 -10.52
CA LYS A 62 -16.03 -3.94 -11.88
C LYS A 62 -16.06 -2.41 -11.85
N GLU A 63 -16.89 -1.83 -10.98
CA GLU A 63 -16.95 -0.39 -10.80
C GLU A 63 -15.64 0.14 -10.23
N GLN A 64 -15.12 -0.51 -9.19
CA GLN A 64 -13.85 -0.17 -8.55
C GLN A 64 -12.66 -0.17 -9.53
N THR A 65 -12.54 -1.22 -10.34
CA THR A 65 -11.48 -1.36 -11.35
C THR A 65 -11.58 -0.25 -12.38
N ASN A 66 -12.78 0.05 -12.88
CA ASN A 66 -12.98 1.14 -13.82
C ASN A 66 -12.58 2.48 -13.20
N THR A 67 -13.06 2.78 -11.98
CA THR A 67 -12.74 4.02 -11.28
C THR A 67 -11.23 4.16 -11.03
N PHE A 68 -10.56 3.08 -10.61
CA PHE A 68 -9.11 3.07 -10.44
C PHE A 68 -8.38 3.35 -11.75
N THR A 69 -8.77 2.67 -12.83
CA THR A 69 -8.11 2.88 -14.12
C THR A 69 -8.32 4.29 -14.66
N SER A 70 -9.50 4.88 -14.46
CA SER A 70 -9.79 6.27 -14.80
C SER A 70 -8.98 7.27 -13.97
N LEU A 71 -8.86 7.05 -12.66
CA LEU A 71 -8.05 7.89 -11.78
C LEU A 71 -6.59 7.92 -12.24
N VAL A 72 -6.01 6.74 -12.51
CA VAL A 72 -4.62 6.60 -12.93
C VAL A 72 -4.38 7.15 -14.34
N ALA A 73 -5.38 7.09 -15.24
CA ALA A 73 -5.30 7.62 -16.59
C ALA A 73 -5.65 9.12 -16.69
N SER A 74 -6.09 9.76 -15.60
CA SER A 74 -6.53 11.15 -15.59
C SER A 74 -5.38 12.08 -16.03
N PRO A 75 -5.62 13.01 -16.98
CA PRO A 75 -4.65 14.05 -17.30
C PRO A 75 -4.48 15.06 -16.16
N ASP A 76 -5.52 15.23 -15.34
CA ASP A 76 -5.55 16.15 -14.21
C ASP A 76 -5.03 15.43 -12.95
N TYR A 77 -3.71 15.26 -12.90
CA TYR A 77 -3.04 14.65 -11.75
C TYR A 77 -3.11 15.57 -10.53
N ASP A 78 -3.71 15.11 -9.43
CA ASP A 78 -3.67 15.77 -8.13
C ASP A 78 -2.48 15.24 -7.30
N PRO A 79 -1.41 16.04 -7.07
CA PRO A 79 -0.22 15.59 -6.34
C PRO A 79 -0.48 15.32 -4.86
N TYR A 80 -1.65 15.70 -4.32
CA TYR A 80 -2.03 15.46 -2.93
C TYR A 80 -2.82 14.17 -2.74
N ALA A 81 -3.34 13.57 -3.82
CA ALA A 81 -4.15 12.36 -3.78
C ALA A 81 -3.29 11.10 -3.98
N ALA A 82 -3.37 10.18 -3.03
CA ALA A 82 -2.80 8.84 -3.14
C ALA A 82 -3.86 7.78 -2.78
N LEU A 83 -3.85 6.68 -3.52
CA LEU A 83 -4.78 5.57 -3.37
C LEU A 83 -4.04 4.25 -3.46
N ILE A 84 -4.28 3.35 -2.51
CA ILE A 84 -3.93 1.93 -2.65
C ILE A 84 -5.24 1.16 -2.83
N HIS A 85 -5.43 0.60 -4.03
CA HIS A 85 -6.56 -0.26 -4.35
C HIS A 85 -6.15 -1.73 -4.21
N SER A 86 -6.85 -2.47 -3.36
CA SER A 86 -6.50 -3.86 -3.01
C SER A 86 -7.69 -4.79 -3.06
N TYR A 87 -7.42 -6.05 -3.39
CA TYR A 87 -8.32 -7.17 -3.15
C TYR A 87 -7.77 -8.00 -1.99
N ALA A 88 -8.57 -8.21 -0.96
CA ALA A 88 -8.18 -8.99 0.21
C ALA A 88 -9.08 -10.23 0.32
N TYR A 89 -8.48 -11.37 0.65
CA TYR A 89 -9.19 -12.61 0.96
C TYR A 89 -8.93 -12.96 2.41
N THR A 90 -9.94 -13.48 3.12
CA THR A 90 -9.74 -14.04 4.46
C THR A 90 -10.29 -15.46 4.53
N SER A 91 -9.54 -16.36 5.17
CA SER A 91 -9.99 -17.74 5.43
C SER A 91 -11.22 -17.80 6.33
N GLU A 92 -11.46 -16.79 7.17
CA GLU A 92 -12.64 -16.69 8.05
C GLU A 92 -13.93 -16.47 7.27
N SER A 93 -13.92 -15.50 6.33
CA SER A 93 -15.10 -15.21 5.50
C SER A 93 -15.20 -16.11 4.27
N GLN A 94 -14.11 -16.79 3.92
CA GLN A 94 -13.90 -17.49 2.65
C GLN A 94 -14.30 -16.68 1.42
N SER A 95 -14.13 -15.35 1.50
CA SER A 95 -14.57 -14.41 0.48
C SER A 95 -13.51 -13.35 0.24
N TRP A 96 -13.58 -12.77 -0.96
CA TRP A 96 -12.82 -11.57 -1.30
C TRP A 96 -13.61 -10.32 -0.88
N ILE A 97 -12.88 -9.25 -0.60
CA ILE A 97 -13.37 -7.88 -0.42
C ILE A 97 -12.48 -6.91 -1.19
N VAL A 98 -13.01 -5.73 -1.50
CA VAL A 98 -12.23 -4.63 -2.05
C VAL A 98 -11.91 -3.67 -0.92
N VAL A 99 -10.65 -3.25 -0.82
CA VAL A 99 -10.18 -2.26 0.15
C VAL A 99 -9.50 -1.12 -0.60
N ASN A 100 -9.99 0.09 -0.37
CA ASN A 100 -9.37 1.30 -0.86
C ASN A 100 -8.76 2.06 0.31
N ASN A 101 -7.44 2.21 0.32
CA ASN A 101 -6.77 3.13 1.24
C ASN A 101 -6.62 4.50 0.59
N HIS A 102 -7.35 5.47 1.11
CA HIS A 102 -7.34 6.84 0.61
C HIS A 102 -6.43 7.72 1.45
N GLN A 103 -5.67 8.60 0.78
CA GLN A 103 -4.84 9.61 1.42
C GLN A 103 -4.90 10.92 0.62
N TYR A 104 -5.26 12.01 1.28
CA TYR A 104 -5.28 13.36 0.73
C TYR A 104 -4.52 14.33 1.60
N THR A 105 -3.31 14.69 1.16
CA THR A 105 -2.31 15.38 1.99
C THR A 105 -2.36 16.91 1.88
N LYS A 106 -3.28 17.46 1.08
CA LYS A 106 -3.49 18.91 1.03
C LYS A 106 -4.03 19.36 2.39
N VAL A 107 -3.42 20.44 2.93
CA VAL A 107 -3.74 21.04 4.24
C VAL A 107 -5.25 21.00 4.51
N PRO A 108 -5.68 20.48 5.69
CA PRO A 108 -7.00 19.90 5.85
C PRO A 108 -8.07 20.98 5.84
N THR A 109 -8.68 21.19 4.67
CA THR A 109 -9.89 22.02 4.54
C THR A 109 -11.09 21.23 4.02
N VAL A 110 -10.91 19.98 3.60
CA VAL A 110 -11.98 19.16 3.00
C VAL A 110 -12.23 17.89 3.81
N SER A 111 -13.50 17.68 4.17
CA SER A 111 -13.99 16.44 4.77
C SER A 111 -14.17 15.31 3.75
N SER A 112 -14.13 15.63 2.46
CA SER A 112 -14.25 14.69 1.35
C SER A 112 -13.57 15.28 0.09
N PRO A 113 -12.37 14.79 -0.30
CA PRO A 113 -11.65 15.28 -1.46
C PRO A 113 -12.34 14.90 -2.77
N ALA A 114 -12.51 15.86 -3.69
CA ALA A 114 -13.11 15.64 -5.00
C ALA A 114 -12.37 14.57 -5.83
N ALA A 115 -11.05 14.45 -5.64
CA ALA A 115 -10.21 13.44 -6.28
C ALA A 115 -10.67 11.99 -6.03
N PHE A 116 -11.41 11.74 -4.95
CA PHE A 116 -11.93 10.41 -4.61
C PHE A 116 -13.45 10.29 -4.74
N SER A 117 -14.13 11.33 -5.24
CA SER A 117 -15.59 11.37 -5.29
C SER A 117 -16.21 10.17 -6.00
N ASP A 118 -15.58 9.64 -7.06
CA ASP A 118 -16.05 8.45 -7.76
C ASP A 118 -16.00 7.20 -6.89
N PHE A 119 -14.94 7.01 -6.09
CA PHE A 119 -14.84 5.90 -5.15
C PHE A 119 -15.84 6.04 -3.99
N LEU A 120 -16.00 7.26 -3.47
CA LEU A 120 -16.88 7.54 -2.34
C LEU A 120 -18.37 7.34 -2.67
N ARG A 121 -18.74 7.32 -3.95
CA ARG A 121 -20.11 7.08 -4.43
C ARG A 121 -20.44 5.60 -4.65
N ILE A 122 -19.44 4.72 -4.64
CA ILE A 122 -19.65 3.27 -4.83
C ILE A 122 -20.38 2.74 -3.59
N GLU A 123 -21.40 1.92 -3.82
CA GLU A 123 -22.21 1.29 -2.76
C GLU A 123 -22.46 -0.20 -3.09
N PRO A 124 -22.64 -1.07 -2.08
CA PRO A 124 -22.62 -0.75 -0.66
C PRO A 124 -21.21 -0.64 -0.07
N GLN A 125 -21.02 0.24 0.91
CA GLN A 125 -19.83 0.26 1.76
C GLN A 125 -20.04 -0.64 2.99
N LEU A 126 -19.11 -1.56 3.26
CA LEU A 126 -19.13 -2.42 4.44
C LEU A 126 -18.66 -1.66 5.67
N PHE A 127 -17.53 -0.95 5.54
CA PHE A 127 -16.91 -0.15 6.59
C PHE A 127 -16.22 1.06 5.97
N ASN A 128 -16.27 2.20 6.65
CA ASN A 128 -15.63 3.45 6.23
C ASN A 128 -15.00 4.12 7.43
N THR A 129 -13.68 4.32 7.37
CA THR A 129 -12.88 4.93 8.44
C THR A 129 -12.36 6.31 8.05
N THR A 130 -12.78 6.83 6.89
CA THR A 130 -12.22 8.07 6.35
C THR A 130 -12.50 9.26 7.25
N ARG A 131 -11.43 10.00 7.58
CA ARG A 131 -11.48 11.14 8.51
C ARG A 131 -10.24 12.00 8.33
N VAL A 132 -10.24 13.17 8.96
CA VAL A 132 -9.00 13.95 9.16
C VAL A 132 -8.33 13.45 10.44
N ALA A 133 -7.13 12.89 10.32
CA ALA A 133 -6.36 12.39 11.46
C ALA A 133 -4.85 12.47 11.18
N THR A 134 -4.03 12.15 12.18
CA THR A 134 -2.58 12.14 12.03
C THR A 134 -2.10 10.85 11.35
N TYR A 135 -0.88 10.87 10.81
CA TYR A 135 -0.25 9.66 10.27
C TYR A 135 -0.15 8.53 11.31
N SER A 136 0.12 8.87 12.58
CA SER A 136 0.16 7.90 13.68
C SER A 136 -1.20 7.24 13.95
N ASP A 137 -2.31 7.97 13.83
CA ASP A 137 -3.64 7.41 14.03
C ASP A 137 -3.95 6.36 12.95
N PHE A 138 -3.63 6.66 11.69
CA PHE A 138 -3.79 5.71 10.60
C PHE A 138 -2.82 4.52 10.72
N THR A 139 -1.59 4.75 11.19
CA THR A 139 -0.63 3.66 11.43
C THR A 139 -1.15 2.68 12.49
N ALA A 140 -1.70 3.21 13.59
CA ALA A 140 -2.29 2.39 14.65
C ALA A 140 -3.52 1.62 14.15
N GLU A 141 -4.34 2.22 13.28
CA GLU A 141 -5.46 1.52 12.63
C GLU A 141 -4.98 0.36 11.74
N PHE A 142 -3.95 0.60 10.91
CA PHE A 142 -3.39 -0.43 10.03
C PHE A 142 -2.74 -1.59 10.78
N ASP A 143 -2.14 -1.34 11.95
CA ASP A 143 -1.51 -2.37 12.79
C ASP A 143 -2.51 -3.45 13.23
N LEU A 144 -3.79 -3.06 13.43
CA LEU A 144 -4.85 -4.00 13.81
C LEU A 144 -5.11 -5.07 12.74
N GLU A 145 -4.88 -4.76 11.47
CA GLU A 145 -5.05 -5.69 10.33
C GLU A 145 -3.83 -6.60 10.13
N SER A 146 -2.70 -6.34 10.80
CA SER A 146 -1.44 -7.07 10.65
C SER A 146 -0.80 -7.40 12.00
N PRO A 147 -1.47 -8.20 12.86
CA PRO A 147 -0.98 -8.48 14.19
C PRO A 147 0.35 -9.23 14.20
N ALA A 148 1.13 -9.00 15.25
CA ALA A 148 2.42 -9.65 15.47
C ALA A 148 2.31 -11.19 15.48
N GLY A 149 3.40 -11.86 15.09
CA GLY A 149 3.50 -13.32 15.09
C GLY A 149 3.11 -14.02 13.78
N ARG A 150 2.68 -13.26 12.77
CA ARG A 150 2.40 -13.78 11.42
C ARG A 150 3.66 -13.75 10.53
N ARG A 151 3.69 -14.62 9.52
CA ARG A 151 4.73 -14.63 8.47
C ARG A 151 4.14 -14.03 7.20
N ASN A 152 4.84 -13.04 6.63
CA ASN A 152 4.42 -12.37 5.41
C ASN A 152 5.35 -12.71 4.25
N ILE A 153 4.78 -12.89 3.06
CA ILE A 153 5.53 -13.08 1.81
C ILE A 153 5.06 -12.01 0.83
N PHE A 154 5.97 -11.13 0.44
CA PHE A 154 5.69 -10.07 -0.53
C PHE A 154 6.23 -10.44 -1.91
N ARG A 155 5.45 -10.15 -2.95
CA ARG A 155 5.83 -10.27 -4.36
C ARG A 155 5.33 -9.03 -5.10
N THR A 156 6.12 -8.54 -6.05
CA THR A 156 5.80 -7.32 -6.80
C THR A 156 5.90 -7.60 -8.28
N SER A 157 4.92 -7.12 -9.04
CA SER A 157 4.91 -7.11 -10.49
C SER A 157 4.41 -5.77 -10.99
N THR A 158 4.98 -5.25 -12.07
CA THR A 158 4.58 -3.97 -12.68
C THR A 158 3.99 -4.23 -14.05
N PHE A 159 2.84 -3.62 -14.33
CA PHE A 159 2.13 -3.74 -15.60
C PHE A 159 1.50 -2.39 -15.96
N VAL A 160 1.18 -2.22 -17.25
CA VAL A 160 0.45 -1.04 -17.73
C VAL A 160 -0.98 -1.06 -17.17
N ASN A 161 -1.46 0.09 -16.70
CA ASN A 161 -2.80 0.24 -16.15
C ASN A 161 -3.88 -0.30 -17.12
N SER A 162 -4.63 -1.32 -16.69
CA SER A 162 -5.61 -2.01 -17.53
C SER A 162 -6.68 -2.69 -16.70
N ALA A 163 -7.95 -2.31 -16.92
CA ALA A 163 -9.09 -2.93 -16.27
C ALA A 163 -9.16 -4.43 -16.56
N ALA A 164 -8.92 -4.82 -17.81
CA ALA A 164 -8.92 -6.22 -18.23
C ALA A 164 -7.84 -7.03 -17.51
N TYR A 165 -6.65 -6.46 -17.34
CA TYR A 165 -5.57 -7.14 -16.61
C TYR A 165 -5.92 -7.33 -15.12
N MET A 166 -6.53 -6.33 -14.48
CA MET A 166 -6.94 -6.43 -13.07
C MET A 166 -7.99 -7.52 -12.85
N SER A 167 -8.94 -7.69 -13.78
CA SER A 167 -9.90 -8.81 -13.72
C SER A 167 -9.19 -10.16 -13.84
N VAL A 168 -8.29 -10.32 -14.81
CA VAL A 168 -7.51 -11.56 -14.98
C VAL A 168 -6.65 -11.86 -13.75
N TYR A 169 -6.03 -10.84 -13.15
CA TYR A 169 -5.25 -11.01 -11.93
C TYR A 169 -6.09 -11.58 -10.79
N LEU A 170 -7.30 -11.07 -10.60
CA LEU A 170 -8.17 -11.57 -9.54
C LEU A 170 -8.70 -12.98 -9.84
N ASP A 171 -9.00 -13.33 -11.10
CA ASP A 171 -9.38 -14.69 -11.47
C ASP A 171 -8.25 -15.69 -11.15
N ILE A 172 -6.99 -15.31 -11.45
CA ILE A 172 -5.81 -16.10 -11.09
C ILE A 172 -5.68 -16.19 -9.57
N ALA A 173 -5.81 -15.09 -8.84
CA ALA A 173 -5.73 -15.08 -7.39
C ALA A 173 -6.82 -15.96 -6.75
N ASN A 174 -8.06 -15.87 -7.25
CA ASN A 174 -9.17 -16.66 -6.76
C ASN A 174 -9.00 -18.16 -7.06
N SER A 175 -8.55 -18.54 -8.25
CA SER A 175 -8.26 -19.95 -8.56
C SER A 175 -7.09 -20.50 -7.73
N THR A 176 -6.09 -19.66 -7.44
CA THR A 176 -4.93 -20.01 -6.60
C THR A 176 -5.30 -20.21 -5.13
N VAL A 177 -6.28 -19.46 -4.61
CA VAL A 177 -6.70 -19.59 -3.20
C VAL A 177 -7.57 -20.83 -2.97
N GLN A 178 -8.32 -21.31 -3.97
CA GLN A 178 -9.27 -22.43 -3.78
C GLN A 178 -8.66 -23.70 -3.15
N PRO A 179 -7.47 -24.18 -3.57
CA PRO A 179 -6.87 -25.38 -2.96
C PRO A 179 -6.42 -25.19 -1.51
N ILE A 180 -6.19 -23.94 -1.08
CA ILE A 180 -5.63 -23.59 0.23
C ILE A 180 -6.62 -22.85 1.13
N ARG A 181 -7.88 -22.66 0.69
CA ARG A 181 -8.91 -21.86 1.39
C ARG A 181 -9.27 -22.32 2.81
N ASN A 182 -8.91 -23.55 3.17
CA ASN A 182 -9.16 -24.16 4.49
C ASN A 182 -7.92 -24.12 5.39
N VAL A 183 -6.80 -23.57 4.94
CA VAL A 183 -5.61 -23.38 5.78
C VAL A 183 -5.92 -22.25 6.77
N ALA A 184 -5.77 -22.54 8.07
CA ALA A 184 -6.02 -21.56 9.11
C ALA A 184 -5.01 -20.41 9.08
N GLY A 185 -5.51 -19.18 9.23
CA GLY A 185 -4.67 -17.98 9.26
C GLY A 185 -4.23 -17.47 7.89
N LEU A 186 -4.87 -17.97 6.82
CA LEU A 186 -4.71 -17.49 5.44
C LEU A 186 -5.60 -16.28 5.16
#